data_AF-A0A0T6AK02-F1
#
_entry.id   AF-A0A0T6AK02-F1
#
_cell.length_a   1.000
_cell.length_b   1.000
_cell.length_c   1.000
_cell.angle_alpha   90.00
_cell.angle_beta   90.00
_cell.angle_gamma   90.00
#
_symmetry.space_group_name_H-M   'P 1'
#
loop_
_entity.id
_entity.type
_entity.pdbx_description
1 polymer ?
#
loop_
_entity_poly.entity_id
_entity_poly.type
_entity_poly.pdbx_seq_one_letter_code
_entity_poly.pdbx_strand_id
1 'polypeptide(L)'
;MIDTKTADKELQLYIRPQTFPVAVRMLKPGEEIPEKAKRPARDFKKLSMNCQVIDMARRYGWMIALTREDHICSLGITALGFDTPTHIYTSGTLCEGMYTETKEAGQRSEAAVDKFKPGEYYCLLVAPLDRATFEPHLVVLYANPAQVMRLTQAALWKRGGKLTSSFQGRIDCSEIIVTTMQTDQPQLILPCSGDRIFGQTQDHEMAFTIPWDRMEEIIEGLKGTHQGGIRYPITQFMEYEAKLPPKYMEVNRLWDVEKGKAQYTPRDRVVAAYKGSFADRVPVYPIAGSFAGCLDGLSIEEYCTDPKKAVKAMLNYYERYQPDVMLAYNDLAKEAEAVGCKVKYSDYVVPSIATHVLQDDKGKLAKLEIPDPYKDGRLPGFLEQCEALSKANFPSALGAVLVGPWTIAMLMRNPEVMLLDTFEDPEFIHALMRFATEYAKRFGDAVIKTKIGLSYSDPTASCSLVGPDTYREFIKPYHKELVDYFKAKKVNVTVHICGTTHQIYEDLLDAGFTTVTIDLDQQADPKLRVDQLKRLVELASSRNVVTIGNVDATIFERATKEEMEAEVRRCIDTAARFSRYVLSTSCELPPRAKPEIVQWFMDAAHDYGRYERLMG
;
A
#
# COMPACT_ATOMS: atom_id res chain seq x y z
N MET A 1 -11.01 -45.43 38.82
CA MET A 1 -9.78 -45.61 38.05
C MET A 1 -10.16 -45.99 36.64
N ILE A 2 -9.90 -45.08 35.70
CA ILE A 2 -10.17 -45.24 34.27
C ILE A 2 -9.38 -46.44 33.70
N ASP A 3 -9.98 -47.22 32.79
CA ASP A 3 -9.26 -48.29 32.08
C ASP A 3 -8.43 -47.74 30.91
N THR A 4 -7.44 -48.51 30.45
CA THR A 4 -6.50 -48.08 29.40
C THR A 4 -7.17 -47.75 28.07
N LYS A 5 -8.21 -48.48 27.66
CA LYS A 5 -8.91 -48.22 26.39
C LYS A 5 -9.75 -46.96 26.47
N THR A 6 -10.43 -46.75 27.59
CA THR A 6 -11.19 -45.52 27.82
C THR A 6 -10.26 -44.31 27.89
N ALA A 7 -9.12 -44.42 28.59
CA ALA A 7 -8.12 -43.35 28.64
C ALA A 7 -7.57 -42.99 27.25
N ASP A 8 -7.20 -43.99 26.43
CA ASP A 8 -6.75 -43.74 25.06
C ASP A 8 -7.81 -43.02 24.22
N LYS A 9 -9.07 -43.49 24.27
CA LYS A 9 -10.18 -42.86 23.54
C LYS A 9 -10.36 -41.38 23.90
N GLU A 10 -10.25 -41.04 25.17
CA GLU A 10 -10.38 -39.66 25.65
C GLU A 10 -9.18 -38.79 25.23
N LEU A 11 -7.96 -39.35 25.25
CA LEU A 11 -6.76 -38.68 24.72
C LEU A 11 -6.89 -38.44 23.20
N GLN A 12 -7.41 -39.40 22.45
CA GLN A 12 -7.69 -39.24 21.02
C GLN A 12 -8.70 -38.12 20.75
N LEU A 13 -9.72 -37.98 21.58
CA LEU A 13 -10.73 -36.94 21.44
C LEU A 13 -10.16 -35.54 21.70
N TYR A 14 -9.44 -35.36 22.81
CA TYR A 14 -9.03 -34.04 23.29
C TYR A 14 -7.65 -33.58 22.87
N ILE A 15 -6.72 -34.52 22.68
CA ILE A 15 -5.32 -34.25 22.33
C ILE A 15 -5.03 -34.60 20.88
N ARG A 16 -5.67 -35.61 20.31
CA ARG A 16 -5.43 -36.10 18.93
C ARG A 16 -3.93 -36.38 18.69
N PRO A 17 -3.29 -37.22 19.52
CA PRO A 17 -1.86 -37.50 19.39
C PRO A 17 -1.54 -38.11 18.03
N GLN A 18 -0.38 -37.78 17.45
CA GLN A 18 0.02 -38.27 16.13
C GLN A 18 0.45 -39.74 16.14
N THR A 19 0.90 -40.23 17.30
CA THR A 19 1.32 -41.61 17.54
C THR A 19 0.58 -42.17 18.76
N PHE A 20 0.60 -43.48 18.99
CA PHE A 20 -0.08 -44.06 20.16
C PHE A 20 0.50 -43.50 21.47
N PRO A 21 -0.33 -43.05 22.43
CA PRO A 21 0.10 -42.94 23.82
C PRO A 21 0.70 -44.26 24.29
N VAL A 22 1.81 -44.24 25.01
CA VAL A 22 2.53 -45.47 25.40
C VAL A 22 2.34 -45.71 26.90
N ALA A 23 1.75 -46.86 27.23
CA ALA A 23 1.72 -47.41 28.57
C ALA A 23 3.10 -47.96 28.94
N VAL A 24 3.63 -47.56 30.10
CA VAL A 24 4.94 -47.97 30.61
C VAL A 24 4.78 -48.68 31.95
N ARG A 25 5.39 -49.85 32.09
CA ARG A 25 5.49 -50.60 33.35
C ARG A 25 6.91 -51.10 33.57
N MET A 26 7.46 -50.83 34.75
CA MET A 26 8.71 -51.44 35.21
C MET A 26 8.39 -52.72 35.97
N LEU A 27 8.91 -53.88 35.54
CA LEU A 27 8.68 -55.17 36.20
C LEU A 27 9.77 -55.46 37.23
N LYS A 28 9.36 -55.84 38.44
CA LYS A 28 10.23 -56.26 39.54
C LYS A 28 10.69 -57.70 39.35
N PRO A 29 11.85 -58.10 39.94
CA PRO A 29 12.27 -59.50 39.92
C PRO A 29 11.15 -60.44 40.38
N GLY A 30 10.83 -61.45 39.57
CA GLY A 30 9.76 -62.41 39.82
C GLY A 30 8.42 -62.11 39.13
N GLU A 31 8.20 -60.91 38.60
CA GLU A 31 7.06 -60.64 37.70
C GLU A 31 7.35 -61.22 36.32
N GLU A 32 6.37 -61.84 35.64
CA GLU A 32 6.57 -62.43 34.31
C GLU A 32 6.43 -61.40 33.17
N ILE A 33 7.24 -61.55 32.11
CA ILE A 33 7.06 -60.80 30.86
C ILE A 33 5.85 -61.38 30.11
N PRO A 34 4.86 -60.57 29.69
CA PRO A 34 3.74 -61.06 28.90
C PRO A 34 4.20 -61.80 27.63
N GLU A 35 3.59 -62.95 27.33
CA GLU A 35 4.00 -63.83 26.23
C GLU A 35 4.07 -63.12 24.86
N LYS A 36 3.15 -62.18 24.62
CA LYS A 36 3.07 -61.40 23.37
C LYS A 36 4.09 -60.27 23.28
N ALA A 37 4.80 -59.95 24.36
CA ALA A 37 5.81 -58.90 24.35
C ALA A 37 7.03 -59.35 23.54
N LYS A 38 7.43 -58.50 22.59
CA LYS A 38 8.65 -58.71 21.81
C LYS A 38 9.86 -58.34 22.65
N ARG A 39 10.96 -59.08 22.50
CA ARG A 39 12.25 -58.80 23.13
C ARG A 39 13.30 -58.56 22.05
N PRO A 40 13.99 -57.40 22.02
CA PRO A 40 14.93 -57.08 20.95
C PRO A 40 15.99 -58.14 20.65
N ALA A 41 16.69 -58.64 21.68
CA ALA A 41 17.76 -59.62 21.46
C ALA A 41 17.19 -60.98 21.04
N ARG A 42 16.03 -61.36 21.57
CA ARG A 42 15.34 -62.62 21.25
C ARG A 42 14.79 -62.62 19.83
N ASP A 43 14.01 -61.60 19.48
CA ASP A 43 13.12 -61.60 18.30
C ASP A 43 13.71 -60.84 17.12
N PHE A 44 14.49 -59.78 17.37
CA PHE A 44 15.11 -58.98 16.30
C PHE A 44 16.59 -59.31 16.10
N LYS A 45 17.20 -60.07 17.03
CA LYS A 45 18.64 -60.33 17.08
C LYS A 45 19.46 -59.04 17.08
N LYS A 46 18.93 -58.01 17.76
CA LYS A 46 19.52 -56.69 17.93
C LYS A 46 19.34 -56.24 19.37
N LEU A 47 20.25 -55.38 19.83
CA LEU A 47 20.05 -54.66 21.08
C LEU A 47 19.31 -53.34 20.81
N SER A 48 18.60 -52.83 21.81
CA SER A 48 17.80 -51.61 21.74
C SER A 48 18.06 -50.69 22.93
N MET A 49 17.37 -49.55 22.96
CA MET A 49 17.48 -48.52 23.99
C MET A 49 16.07 -48.16 24.51
N ASN A 50 15.99 -47.54 25.69
CA ASN A 50 14.72 -47.08 26.26
C ASN A 50 13.89 -46.23 25.29
N CYS A 51 14.48 -45.17 24.74
CA CYS A 51 13.85 -44.30 23.74
C CYS A 51 13.33 -45.09 22.53
N GLN A 52 14.18 -45.96 21.98
CA GLN A 52 13.85 -46.75 20.80
C GLN A 52 12.67 -47.71 21.03
N VAL A 53 12.59 -48.39 22.18
CA VAL A 53 11.45 -49.29 22.44
C VAL A 53 10.15 -48.53 22.71
N ILE A 54 10.22 -47.35 23.33
CA ILE A 54 9.07 -46.45 23.49
C ILE A 54 8.58 -46.00 22.10
N ASP A 55 9.49 -45.62 21.20
CA ASP A 55 9.12 -45.18 19.86
C ASP A 55 8.59 -46.33 18.99
N MET A 56 9.16 -47.53 19.11
CA MET A 56 8.60 -48.73 18.48
C MET A 56 7.19 -49.03 18.99
N ALA A 57 6.91 -48.85 20.28
CA ALA A 57 5.56 -49.00 20.80
C ALA A 57 4.62 -47.96 20.17
N ARG A 58 4.99 -46.68 20.16
CA ARG A 58 4.11 -45.60 19.66
C ARG A 58 3.92 -45.58 18.14
N ARG A 59 4.89 -46.08 17.37
CA ARG A 59 4.86 -46.04 15.89
C ARG A 59 4.49 -47.37 15.26
N TYR A 60 5.06 -48.48 15.75
CA TYR A 60 4.78 -49.81 15.21
C TYR A 60 3.60 -50.49 15.90
N GLY A 61 3.16 -49.97 17.04
CA GLY A 61 2.04 -50.52 17.78
C GLY A 61 2.38 -51.84 18.49
N TRP A 62 3.65 -52.06 18.82
CA TRP A 62 4.14 -53.30 19.43
C TRP A 62 4.24 -53.19 20.95
N MET A 63 3.95 -54.29 21.63
CA MET A 63 4.34 -54.48 23.02
C MET A 63 5.78 -54.98 23.06
N ILE A 64 6.65 -54.31 23.82
CA ILE A 64 8.08 -54.61 23.88
C ILE A 64 8.52 -54.69 25.34
N ALA A 65 9.27 -55.74 25.65
CA ALA A 65 9.97 -55.93 26.90
C ALA A 65 11.47 -55.73 26.67
N LEU A 66 12.08 -54.81 27.42
CA LEU A 66 13.49 -54.47 27.35
C LEU A 66 14.14 -54.82 28.69
N THR A 67 14.88 -55.92 28.71
CA THR A 67 15.69 -56.36 29.87
C THR A 67 17.14 -55.91 29.73
N ARG A 68 17.98 -56.22 30.73
CA ARG A 68 19.41 -55.94 30.68
C ARG A 68 20.11 -56.57 29.47
N GLU A 69 19.73 -57.77 29.06
CA GLU A 69 20.33 -58.49 27.91
C GLU A 69 19.87 -57.92 26.57
N ASP A 70 18.75 -57.19 26.54
CA ASP A 70 18.23 -56.55 25.33
C ASP A 70 18.78 -55.12 25.12
N HIS A 71 19.47 -54.55 26.11
CA HIS A 71 19.76 -53.12 26.18
C HIS A 71 21.21 -52.78 25.81
N ILE A 72 21.42 -51.81 24.91
CA ILE A 72 22.76 -51.34 24.49
C ILE A 72 23.19 -50.02 25.14
N CYS A 73 22.26 -49.13 25.45
CA CYS A 73 22.59 -47.79 25.96
C CYS A 73 22.96 -47.84 27.47
N SER A 74 24.23 -47.62 27.80
CA SER A 74 24.74 -47.62 29.18
C SER A 74 24.06 -46.58 30.08
N LEU A 75 23.66 -45.44 29.50
CA LEU A 75 22.93 -44.38 30.20
C LEU A 75 21.53 -44.85 30.61
N GLY A 76 20.81 -45.51 29.70
CA GLY A 76 19.47 -46.06 29.96
C GLY A 76 19.50 -47.23 30.95
N ILE A 77 20.50 -48.10 30.84
CA ILE A 77 20.75 -49.19 31.80
C ILE A 77 20.94 -48.63 33.21
N THR A 78 21.76 -47.58 33.33
CA THR A 78 22.05 -46.91 34.60
C THR A 78 20.80 -46.23 35.16
N ALA A 79 20.07 -45.48 34.33
CA ALA A 79 18.83 -44.81 34.74
C ALA A 79 17.78 -45.78 35.29
N LEU A 80 17.57 -46.90 34.60
CA LEU A 80 16.55 -47.89 35.00
C LEU A 80 17.03 -48.90 36.06
N GLY A 81 18.27 -48.81 36.52
CA GLY A 81 18.81 -49.70 37.55
C GLY A 81 19.01 -51.15 37.08
N PHE A 82 19.15 -51.40 35.78
CA PHE A 82 19.39 -52.75 35.24
C PHE A 82 20.81 -53.25 35.50
N ASP A 83 21.74 -52.37 35.85
CA ASP A 83 23.11 -52.71 36.20
C ASP A 83 23.70 -51.64 37.14
N THR A 84 24.83 -51.95 37.77
CA THR A 84 25.50 -51.00 38.68
C THR A 84 26.31 -49.97 37.88
N PRO A 85 26.16 -48.66 38.17
CA PRO A 85 26.97 -47.63 37.52
C PRO A 85 28.47 -47.88 37.73
N THR A 86 29.27 -47.71 36.69
CA THR A 86 30.74 -47.85 36.78
C THR A 86 31.40 -46.54 37.20
N HIS A 87 32.69 -46.60 37.55
CA HIS A 87 33.50 -45.41 37.84
C HIS A 87 33.55 -44.40 36.68
N ILE A 88 33.30 -44.83 35.44
CA ILE A 88 33.24 -43.93 34.27
C ILE A 88 32.04 -42.99 34.38
N TYR A 89 30.87 -43.49 34.79
CA TYR A 89 29.66 -42.70 34.98
C TYR A 89 29.86 -41.62 36.04
N THR A 90 30.33 -42.00 37.23
CA THR A 90 30.50 -41.03 38.33
C THR A 90 31.66 -40.06 38.14
N SER A 91 32.55 -40.29 37.17
CA SER A 91 33.69 -39.40 36.90
C SER A 91 33.36 -38.16 36.08
N GLY A 92 32.16 -38.08 35.46
CA GLY A 92 31.79 -37.02 34.52
C GLY A 92 32.30 -37.23 33.09
N THR A 93 33.02 -38.33 32.85
CA THR A 93 33.63 -38.66 31.54
C THR A 93 32.59 -38.82 30.43
N LEU A 94 31.35 -39.24 30.74
CA LEU A 94 30.34 -39.39 29.67
C LEU A 94 29.76 -38.05 29.22
N CYS A 95 29.99 -36.95 29.95
CA CYS A 95 29.54 -35.60 29.62
C CYS A 95 30.64 -34.74 29.02
N GLU A 96 31.88 -34.89 29.49
CA GLU A 96 33.02 -34.10 29.06
C GLU A 96 33.24 -34.15 27.54
N GLY A 97 33.41 -32.98 26.92
CA GLY A 97 33.63 -32.84 25.48
C GLY A 97 32.40 -33.06 24.59
N MET A 98 31.28 -33.51 25.15
CA MET A 98 30.03 -33.72 24.42
C MET A 98 28.90 -32.79 24.89
N TYR A 99 28.75 -32.63 26.20
CA TYR A 99 27.73 -31.81 26.84
C TYR A 99 28.31 -30.78 27.82
N THR A 100 29.49 -31.05 28.37
CA THR A 100 30.15 -30.18 29.34
C THR A 100 31.62 -29.98 28.96
N GLU A 101 32.17 -28.81 29.27
CA GLU A 101 33.59 -28.50 29.00
C GLU A 101 34.53 -29.33 29.88
N THR A 102 34.17 -29.58 31.13
CA THR A 102 35.03 -30.27 32.11
C THR A 102 34.35 -31.49 32.73
N LYS A 103 35.16 -32.39 33.31
CA LYS A 103 34.66 -33.51 34.12
C LYS A 103 33.88 -33.06 35.33
N GLU A 104 34.29 -32.00 36.02
CA GLU A 104 33.59 -31.50 37.22
C GLU A 104 32.18 -31.02 36.88
N ALA A 105 32.01 -30.37 35.72
CA ALA A 105 30.69 -30.03 35.20
C ALA A 105 29.91 -31.30 34.83
N GLY A 106 30.57 -32.26 34.17
CA GLY A 106 29.98 -33.55 33.84
C GLY A 106 29.48 -34.34 35.05
N GLN A 107 30.24 -34.34 36.15
CA GLN A 107 29.86 -34.99 37.42
C GLN A 107 28.56 -34.43 37.97
N ARG A 108 28.37 -33.09 37.91
CA ARG A 108 27.11 -32.47 38.33
C ARG A 108 25.94 -32.93 37.46
N SER A 109 26.14 -33.01 36.15
CA SER A 109 25.12 -33.53 35.22
C SER A 109 24.77 -34.99 35.54
N GLU A 110 25.75 -35.88 35.70
CA GLU A 110 25.50 -37.30 35.99
C GLU A 110 24.88 -37.54 37.38
N ALA A 111 25.23 -36.69 38.35
CA ALA A 111 24.62 -36.71 39.68
C ALA A 111 23.14 -36.27 39.66
N ALA A 112 22.76 -35.35 38.77
CA ALA A 112 21.41 -34.82 38.67
C ALA A 112 20.41 -35.78 38.00
N VAL A 113 20.87 -36.85 37.32
CA VAL A 113 20.00 -37.85 36.67
C VAL A 113 19.31 -38.69 37.73
N ASP A 114 17.97 -38.74 37.71
CA ASP A 114 17.20 -39.63 38.57
C ASP A 114 17.42 -41.09 38.15
N LYS A 115 17.59 -41.98 39.13
CA LYS A 115 17.93 -43.39 38.90
C LYS A 115 17.13 -44.30 39.83
N PHE A 116 16.70 -45.47 39.33
CA PHE A 116 16.26 -46.55 40.21
C PHE A 116 17.45 -47.23 40.89
N LYS A 117 17.19 -47.92 42.01
CA LYS A 117 18.25 -48.69 42.66
C LYS A 117 18.63 -49.90 41.78
N PRO A 118 19.92 -50.26 41.68
CA PRO A 118 20.32 -51.45 40.95
C PRO A 118 19.56 -52.71 41.40
N GLY A 119 18.97 -53.42 40.45
CA GLY A 119 18.18 -54.64 40.69
C GLY A 119 16.76 -54.41 41.21
N GLU A 120 16.31 -53.16 41.37
CA GLU A 120 14.93 -52.84 41.78
C GLU A 120 13.90 -53.31 40.73
N TYR A 121 14.24 -53.14 39.45
CA TYR A 121 13.48 -53.60 38.30
C TYR A 121 14.40 -54.36 37.35
N TYR A 122 13.85 -55.35 36.64
CA TYR A 122 14.62 -56.16 35.69
C TYR A 122 14.16 -55.98 34.22
N CYS A 123 13.01 -55.37 34.00
CA CYS A 123 12.45 -55.19 32.66
C CYS A 123 11.63 -53.89 32.54
N LEU A 124 11.84 -53.17 31.44
CA LEU A 124 10.99 -52.09 30.97
C LEU A 124 9.99 -52.69 29.98
N LEU A 125 8.71 -52.65 30.33
CA LEU A 125 7.61 -53.11 29.50
C LEU A 125 6.85 -51.91 28.95
N VAL A 126 6.73 -51.81 27.62
CA VAL A 126 6.03 -50.73 26.92
C VAL A 126 5.02 -51.27 25.92
N ALA A 127 3.89 -50.60 25.76
CA ALA A 127 2.88 -50.93 24.76
C ALA A 127 2.05 -49.70 24.40
N PRO A 128 1.40 -49.66 23.21
CA PRO A 128 0.30 -48.74 22.97
C PRO A 128 -0.74 -48.84 24.08
N LEU A 129 -1.23 -47.71 24.57
CA LEU A 129 -2.13 -47.65 25.71
C LEU A 129 -3.39 -48.49 25.49
N ASP A 130 -4.01 -48.40 24.32
CA ASP A 130 -5.19 -49.19 23.92
C ASP A 130 -4.95 -50.72 23.84
N ARG A 131 -3.69 -51.14 23.77
CA ARG A 131 -3.26 -52.55 23.64
C ARG A 131 -2.53 -53.08 24.87
N ALA A 132 -2.35 -52.26 25.91
CA ALA A 132 -1.70 -52.68 27.14
C ALA A 132 -2.55 -53.77 27.83
N THR A 133 -1.95 -54.93 28.07
CA THR A 133 -2.56 -56.04 28.84
C THR A 133 -2.09 -56.04 30.29
N PHE A 134 -1.57 -54.91 30.76
CA PHE A 134 -1.02 -54.70 32.08
C PHE A 134 -1.44 -53.31 32.56
N GLU A 135 -1.45 -53.12 33.87
CA GLU A 135 -1.63 -51.81 34.47
C GLU A 135 -0.31 -51.02 34.40
N PRO A 136 -0.27 -49.86 33.73
CA PRO A 136 0.95 -49.08 33.64
C PRO A 136 1.27 -48.39 34.97
N HIS A 137 2.55 -48.09 35.19
CA HIS A 137 2.95 -47.13 36.22
C HIS A 137 2.75 -45.69 35.73
N LEU A 138 2.93 -45.47 34.42
CA LEU A 138 2.73 -44.18 33.77
C LEU A 138 2.40 -44.33 32.29
N VAL A 139 1.91 -43.26 31.70
CA VAL A 139 1.71 -43.11 30.25
C VAL A 139 2.57 -41.97 29.75
N VAL A 140 3.28 -42.19 28.64
CA VAL A 140 4.01 -41.14 27.92
C VAL A 140 3.31 -40.80 26.61
N LEU A 141 3.16 -39.50 26.35
CA LEU A 141 2.67 -38.95 25.09
C LEU A 141 3.77 -38.13 24.44
N TYR A 142 4.04 -38.41 23.17
CA TYR A 142 4.80 -37.50 22.32
C TYR A 142 3.82 -36.63 21.54
N ALA A 143 3.96 -35.33 21.68
CA ALA A 143 2.99 -34.37 21.21
C ALA A 143 3.66 -33.03 20.86
N ASN A 144 3.03 -32.21 20.04
CA ASN A 144 3.55 -30.87 19.75
C ASN A 144 3.34 -29.91 20.96
N PRO A 145 3.99 -28.72 20.96
CA PRO A 145 3.87 -27.79 22.08
C PRO A 145 2.43 -27.38 22.43
N ALA A 146 1.53 -27.28 21.45
CA ALA A 146 0.13 -26.93 21.70
C ALA A 146 -0.64 -28.08 22.39
N GLN A 147 -0.34 -29.32 22.05
CA GLN A 147 -0.90 -30.51 22.71
C GLN A 147 -0.35 -30.66 24.13
N VAL A 148 0.95 -30.43 24.33
CA VAL A 148 1.57 -30.42 25.67
C VAL A 148 1.00 -29.30 26.54
N MET A 149 0.72 -28.13 25.97
CA MET A 149 0.02 -27.06 26.68
C MET A 149 -1.37 -27.53 27.14
N ARG A 150 -2.13 -28.25 26.31
CA ARG A 150 -3.44 -28.81 26.70
C ARG A 150 -3.32 -29.80 27.86
N LEU A 151 -2.32 -30.69 27.82
CA LEU A 151 -2.05 -31.64 28.90
C LEU A 151 -1.64 -30.92 30.20
N THR A 152 -0.85 -29.85 30.09
CA THR A 152 -0.46 -29.00 31.22
C THR A 152 -1.67 -28.32 31.85
N GLN A 153 -2.55 -27.73 31.03
CA GLN A 153 -3.80 -27.12 31.49
C GLN A 153 -4.72 -28.15 32.16
N ALA A 154 -4.76 -29.38 31.66
CA ALA A 154 -5.50 -30.47 32.27
C ALA A 154 -4.93 -30.88 33.64
N ALA A 155 -3.60 -31.01 33.76
CA ALA A 155 -2.93 -31.27 35.03
C ALA A 155 -3.17 -30.18 36.09
N LEU A 156 -3.36 -28.94 35.65
CA LEU A 156 -3.62 -27.79 36.52
C LEU A 156 -5.12 -27.52 36.74
N TRP A 157 -6.03 -28.25 36.09
CA TRP A 157 -7.46 -27.95 36.13
C TRP A 157 -8.04 -27.90 37.55
N LYS A 158 -7.73 -28.91 38.37
CA LYS A 158 -8.20 -28.96 39.76
C LYS A 158 -7.31 -28.17 40.72
N ARG A 159 -6.02 -28.04 40.39
CA ARG A 159 -4.98 -27.59 41.33
C ARG A 159 -4.63 -26.10 41.19
N GLY A 160 -4.86 -25.51 40.02
CA GLY A 160 -4.34 -24.20 39.66
C GLY A 160 -2.81 -24.14 39.73
N GLY A 161 -2.24 -22.93 39.70
CA GLY A 161 -0.81 -22.72 39.87
C GLY A 161 0.03 -23.08 38.65
N LYS A 162 1.16 -23.76 38.86
CA LYS A 162 2.15 -24.10 37.83
C LYS A 162 2.62 -25.55 37.93
N LEU A 163 2.87 -26.17 36.78
CA LEU A 163 3.55 -27.46 36.68
C LEU A 163 5.06 -27.21 36.66
N THR A 164 5.82 -27.96 37.46
CA THR A 164 7.29 -27.81 37.55
C THR A 164 7.95 -29.08 37.00
N SER A 165 8.81 -28.91 36.01
CA SER A 165 9.68 -29.95 35.45
C SER A 165 11.08 -29.38 35.23
N SER A 166 12.08 -30.26 35.25
CA SER A 166 13.49 -29.93 34.99
C SER A 166 13.97 -30.67 33.76
N PHE A 167 14.87 -30.07 32.99
CA PHE A 167 15.35 -30.62 31.72
C PHE A 167 16.87 -30.67 31.71
N GLN A 168 17.44 -31.80 31.31
CA GLN A 168 18.89 -31.94 31.13
C GLN A 168 19.31 -31.94 29.66
N GLY A 169 18.36 -32.09 28.73
CA GLY A 169 18.67 -32.26 27.30
C GLY A 169 19.45 -33.54 27.01
N ARG A 170 19.46 -34.49 27.94
CA ARG A 170 20.18 -35.77 27.90
C ARG A 170 19.51 -36.76 28.86
N ILE A 171 19.45 -38.04 28.47
CA ILE A 171 18.85 -39.12 29.30
C ILE A 171 17.40 -38.78 29.69
N ASP A 172 16.65 -38.17 28.78
CA ASP A 172 15.23 -37.87 28.95
C ASP A 172 14.39 -39.13 29.25
N CYS A 173 14.82 -40.34 28.84
CA CYS A 173 14.18 -41.58 29.27
C CYS A 173 14.16 -41.76 30.81
N SER A 174 15.08 -41.12 31.55
CA SER A 174 15.02 -41.02 33.00
C SER A 174 13.89 -40.08 33.44
N GLU A 175 13.78 -38.90 32.83
CA GLU A 175 12.70 -37.94 33.09
C GLU A 175 11.31 -38.56 32.79
N ILE A 176 11.21 -39.31 31.67
CA ILE A 176 10.00 -40.02 31.26
C ILE A 176 9.60 -41.07 32.31
N ILE A 177 10.55 -41.88 32.76
CA ILE A 177 10.22 -43.08 33.54
C ILE A 177 10.49 -42.85 35.02
N VAL A 178 11.75 -42.62 35.37
CA VAL A 178 12.24 -42.60 36.75
C VAL A 178 11.71 -41.39 37.50
N THR A 179 11.93 -40.17 36.98
CA THR A 179 11.47 -38.93 37.63
C THR A 179 9.95 -38.94 37.80
N THR A 180 9.21 -39.37 36.77
CA THR A 180 7.75 -39.46 36.84
C THR A 180 7.29 -40.43 37.93
N MET A 181 7.88 -41.62 38.03
CA MET A 181 7.54 -42.61 39.06
C MET A 181 7.96 -42.17 40.47
N GLN A 182 9.12 -41.51 40.62
CA GLN A 182 9.63 -41.07 41.93
C GLN A 182 8.89 -39.86 42.47
N THR A 183 8.48 -38.93 41.61
CA THR A 183 7.78 -37.70 42.01
C THR A 183 6.27 -37.88 42.14
N ASP A 184 5.69 -38.91 41.50
CA ASP A 184 4.24 -39.07 41.33
C ASP A 184 3.56 -37.81 40.75
N GLN A 185 4.29 -37.05 39.93
CA GLN A 185 3.77 -35.87 39.24
C GLN A 185 3.94 -36.00 37.72
N PRO A 186 2.99 -35.43 36.94
CA PRO A 186 3.17 -35.31 35.50
C PRO A 186 4.44 -34.53 35.14
N GLN A 187 5.18 -34.98 34.14
CA GLN A 187 6.37 -34.29 33.66
C GLN A 187 6.16 -33.76 32.24
N LEU A 188 6.51 -32.51 32.03
CA LEU A 188 6.76 -31.96 30.71
C LEU A 188 8.24 -32.22 30.39
N ILE A 189 8.53 -32.77 29.22
CA ILE A 189 9.86 -33.30 28.88
C ILE A 189 10.29 -32.73 27.53
N LEU A 190 11.56 -32.36 27.44
CA LEU A 190 12.21 -31.94 26.22
C LEU A 190 13.05 -33.11 25.67
N PRO A 191 12.60 -33.78 24.60
CA PRO A 191 13.32 -34.91 24.04
C PRO A 191 14.78 -34.60 23.72
N CYS A 192 15.68 -35.44 24.24
CA CYS A 192 17.11 -35.23 24.16
C CYS A 192 17.69 -35.59 22.78
N SER A 193 18.96 -35.26 22.53
CA SER A 193 19.63 -35.64 21.27
C SER A 193 19.59 -37.15 21.02
N GLY A 194 19.72 -37.96 22.07
CA GLY A 194 19.66 -39.42 21.96
C GLY A 194 18.27 -39.92 21.55
N ASP A 195 17.20 -39.34 22.08
CA ASP A 195 15.83 -39.70 21.72
C ASP A 195 15.49 -39.24 20.29
N ARG A 196 15.96 -38.06 19.88
CA ARG A 196 15.81 -37.58 18.49
C ARG A 196 16.57 -38.45 17.49
N ILE A 197 17.81 -38.83 17.79
CA ILE A 197 18.66 -39.59 16.87
C ILE A 197 18.30 -41.08 16.87
N PHE A 198 18.14 -41.71 18.04
CA PHE A 198 17.96 -43.15 18.15
C PHE A 198 16.49 -43.57 18.33
N GLY A 199 15.71 -42.75 19.04
CA GLY A 199 14.26 -42.90 19.16
C GLY A 199 13.50 -42.41 17.92
N GLN A 200 14.10 -41.52 17.11
CA GLN A 200 13.48 -40.88 15.93
C GLN A 200 12.35 -39.89 16.30
N THR A 201 12.43 -39.28 17.49
CA THR A 201 11.57 -38.17 17.91
C THR A 201 11.81 -36.94 17.03
N GLN A 202 10.74 -36.28 16.58
CA GLN A 202 10.80 -35.21 15.58
C GLN A 202 11.09 -33.83 16.18
N ASP A 203 11.69 -32.94 15.37
CA ASP A 203 11.72 -31.45 15.47
C ASP A 203 10.72 -30.83 16.44
N HIS A 204 9.46 -31.03 16.11
CA HIS A 204 8.31 -30.37 16.70
C HIS A 204 7.69 -31.16 17.85
N GLU A 205 8.24 -32.31 18.22
CA GLU A 205 7.74 -33.15 19.30
C GLU A 205 8.38 -32.78 20.64
N MET A 206 7.51 -32.77 21.65
CA MET A 206 7.80 -32.76 23.07
C MET A 206 7.24 -34.06 23.68
N ALA A 207 7.66 -34.41 24.89
CA ALA A 207 7.06 -35.51 25.63
C ALA A 207 6.30 -34.99 26.86
N PHE A 208 5.23 -35.68 27.23
CA PHE A 208 4.49 -35.44 28.47
C PHE A 208 4.14 -36.77 29.11
N THR A 209 4.48 -36.94 30.37
CA THR A 209 4.19 -38.16 31.13
C THR A 209 3.15 -37.93 32.20
N ILE A 210 2.35 -38.95 32.44
CA ILE A 210 1.25 -38.95 33.40
C ILE A 210 1.41 -40.20 34.27
N PRO A 211 1.64 -40.06 35.59
CA PRO A 211 1.50 -41.19 36.52
C PRO A 211 0.11 -41.80 36.38
N TRP A 212 0.00 -43.13 36.34
CA TRP A 212 -1.26 -43.79 35.99
C TRP A 212 -2.41 -43.42 36.92
N ASP A 213 -2.15 -43.30 38.21
CA ASP A 213 -3.11 -42.89 39.24
C ASP A 213 -3.66 -41.46 39.03
N ARG A 214 -2.99 -40.63 38.21
CA ARG A 214 -3.41 -39.27 37.84
C ARG A 214 -4.19 -39.22 36.52
N MET A 215 -4.28 -40.31 35.76
CA MET A 215 -4.89 -40.30 34.42
C MET A 215 -6.35 -39.84 34.44
N GLU A 216 -7.14 -40.30 35.42
CA GLU A 216 -8.55 -39.91 35.58
C GLU A 216 -8.68 -38.39 35.82
N GLU A 217 -7.82 -37.82 36.66
CA GLU A 217 -7.75 -36.38 36.92
C GLU A 217 -7.37 -35.59 35.64
N ILE A 218 -6.43 -36.09 34.83
CA ILE A 218 -6.06 -35.46 33.55
C ILE A 218 -7.22 -35.48 32.56
N ILE A 219 -7.93 -36.61 32.41
CA ILE A 219 -9.07 -36.68 31.49
C ILE A 219 -10.19 -35.73 31.92
N GLU A 220 -10.48 -35.63 33.22
CA GLU A 220 -11.42 -34.64 33.74
C GLU A 220 -10.97 -33.21 33.46
N GLY A 221 -9.67 -32.92 33.60
CA GLY A 221 -9.10 -31.62 33.26
C GLY A 221 -9.20 -31.27 31.78
N LEU A 222 -8.98 -32.25 30.89
CA LEU A 222 -9.18 -32.08 29.45
C LEU A 222 -10.66 -31.77 29.13
N LYS A 223 -11.60 -32.52 29.74
CA LYS A 223 -13.04 -32.30 29.61
C LYS A 223 -13.46 -30.91 30.09
N GLY A 224 -13.07 -30.52 31.30
CA GLY A 224 -13.44 -29.25 31.91
C GLY A 224 -12.92 -28.04 31.13
N THR A 225 -11.63 -28.04 30.79
CA THR A 225 -11.04 -26.96 29.99
C THR A 225 -11.60 -26.90 28.57
N HIS A 226 -11.98 -28.02 27.97
CA HIS A 226 -12.64 -28.06 26.66
C HIS A 226 -14.04 -27.42 26.68
N GLN A 227 -14.81 -27.67 27.74
CA GLN A 227 -16.11 -27.01 27.95
C GLN A 227 -15.94 -25.50 28.15
N GLY A 228 -14.85 -25.06 28.77
CA GLY A 228 -14.45 -23.66 28.89
C GLY A 228 -13.94 -23.01 27.59
N GLY A 229 -14.00 -23.70 26.44
CA GLY A 229 -13.60 -23.16 25.14
C GLY A 229 -12.13 -23.41 24.76
N ILE A 230 -11.33 -24.00 25.64
CA ILE A 230 -9.91 -24.29 25.36
C ILE A 230 -9.79 -25.63 24.63
N ARG A 231 -9.57 -25.60 23.31
CA ARG A 231 -9.64 -26.77 22.42
C ARG A 231 -8.33 -27.02 21.69
N TYR A 232 -8.18 -28.25 21.18
CA TYR A 232 -7.16 -28.59 20.21
C TYR A 232 -7.80 -29.18 18.94
N PRO A 233 -7.37 -28.78 17.72
CA PRO A 233 -6.40 -27.71 17.43
C PRO A 233 -6.79 -26.35 18.01
N ILE A 234 -5.81 -25.46 18.22
CA ILE A 234 -6.06 -24.12 18.78
C ILE A 234 -6.94 -23.34 17.80
N THR A 235 -8.13 -22.94 18.26
CA THR A 235 -9.05 -22.12 17.47
C THR A 235 -8.38 -20.79 17.12
N GLN A 236 -8.27 -20.50 15.82
CA GLN A 236 -7.78 -19.20 15.35
C GLN A 236 -8.94 -18.20 15.33
N PHE A 237 -8.70 -16.99 15.83
CA PHE A 237 -9.68 -15.91 15.76
C PHE A 237 -9.73 -15.37 14.32
N MET A 238 -10.86 -15.55 13.65
CA MET A 238 -11.06 -15.16 12.25
C MET A 238 -12.13 -14.06 12.07
N GLU A 239 -12.71 -13.55 13.17
CA GLU A 239 -13.73 -12.48 13.14
C GLU A 239 -13.08 -11.09 13.06
N TYR A 240 -12.19 -10.90 12.09
CA TYR A 240 -11.63 -9.60 11.77
C TYR A 240 -11.92 -9.26 10.30
N GLU A 241 -12.13 -7.98 10.02
CA GLU A 241 -12.23 -7.50 8.65
C GLU A 241 -10.83 -7.34 8.05
N ALA A 242 -10.55 -8.03 6.96
CA ALA A 242 -9.28 -7.89 6.24
C ALA A 242 -9.30 -6.64 5.36
N LYS A 243 -8.31 -5.75 5.54
CA LYS A 243 -8.09 -4.63 4.61
C LYS A 243 -7.46 -5.14 3.32
N LEU A 244 -8.18 -5.05 2.21
CA LEU A 244 -7.67 -5.38 0.89
C LEU A 244 -6.80 -4.25 0.31
N PRO A 245 -5.88 -4.54 -0.62
CA PRO A 245 -5.14 -3.53 -1.37
C PRO A 245 -6.04 -2.48 -2.02
N PRO A 246 -5.65 -1.18 -2.05
CA PRO A 246 -6.48 -0.10 -2.60
C PRO A 246 -6.96 -0.33 -4.04
N LYS A 247 -6.14 -0.99 -4.87
CA LYS A 247 -6.52 -1.33 -6.26
C LYS A 247 -7.69 -2.30 -6.35
N TYR A 248 -7.85 -3.21 -5.38
CA TYR A 248 -8.99 -4.14 -5.34
C TYR A 248 -10.24 -3.45 -4.82
N MET A 249 -10.07 -2.55 -3.85
CA MET A 249 -11.17 -1.73 -3.33
C MET A 249 -11.74 -0.78 -4.38
N GLU A 250 -10.94 -0.32 -5.34
CA GLU A 250 -11.43 0.52 -6.44
C GLU A 250 -12.50 -0.17 -7.30
N VAL A 251 -12.38 -1.49 -7.52
CA VAL A 251 -13.40 -2.26 -8.25
C VAL A 251 -14.71 -2.29 -7.47
N ASN A 252 -14.64 -2.50 -6.15
CA ASN A 252 -15.81 -2.45 -5.28
C ASN A 252 -16.47 -1.06 -5.32
N ARG A 253 -15.66 0.01 -5.28
CA ARG A 253 -16.15 1.38 -5.38
C ARG A 253 -16.88 1.63 -6.69
N LEU A 254 -16.34 1.16 -7.82
CA LEU A 254 -17.00 1.27 -9.13
C LEU A 254 -18.32 0.49 -9.16
N TRP A 255 -18.36 -0.73 -8.63
CA TRP A 255 -19.62 -1.48 -8.51
C TRP A 255 -20.64 -0.82 -7.60
N ASP A 256 -20.20 -0.17 -6.53
CA ASP A 256 -21.09 0.60 -5.66
C ASP A 256 -21.66 1.81 -6.42
N VAL A 257 -20.86 2.48 -7.26
CA VAL A 257 -21.37 3.54 -8.14
C VAL A 257 -22.39 3.00 -9.15
N GLU A 258 -22.09 1.89 -9.83
CA GLU A 258 -23.01 1.26 -10.79
C GLU A 258 -24.33 0.81 -10.15
N LYS A 259 -24.29 0.38 -8.88
CA LYS A 259 -25.47 -0.07 -8.12
C LYS A 259 -26.16 1.07 -7.36
N GLY A 260 -25.77 2.33 -7.60
CA GLY A 260 -26.34 3.50 -6.93
C GLY A 260 -26.06 3.57 -5.42
N LYS A 261 -25.09 2.80 -4.92
CA LYS A 261 -24.61 2.82 -3.55
C LYS A 261 -23.52 3.88 -3.31
N ALA A 262 -22.94 4.43 -4.37
CA ALA A 262 -22.00 5.54 -4.36
C ALA A 262 -22.26 6.49 -5.55
N GLN A 263 -21.71 7.71 -5.51
CA GLN A 263 -21.80 8.70 -6.60
C GLN A 263 -20.42 8.93 -7.23
N TYR A 264 -20.40 9.31 -8.52
CA TYR A 264 -19.18 9.76 -9.17
C TYR A 264 -18.65 11.03 -8.49
N THR A 265 -17.37 11.01 -8.13
CA THR A 265 -16.69 12.22 -7.66
C THR A 265 -16.32 13.12 -8.84
N PRO A 266 -16.08 14.42 -8.61
CA PRO A 266 -15.63 15.31 -9.66
C PRO A 266 -14.35 14.84 -10.36
N ARG A 267 -13.37 14.30 -9.62
CA ARG A 267 -12.17 13.66 -10.19
C ARG A 267 -12.50 12.44 -11.06
N ASP A 268 -13.49 11.63 -10.69
CA ASP A 268 -13.88 10.48 -11.52
C ASP A 268 -14.38 10.90 -12.90
N ARG A 269 -15.15 11.98 -12.97
CA ARG A 269 -15.65 12.54 -14.25
C ARG A 269 -14.50 13.00 -15.13
N VAL A 270 -13.50 13.67 -14.54
CA VAL A 270 -12.29 14.10 -15.26
C VAL A 270 -11.51 12.87 -15.74
N VAL A 271 -11.29 11.87 -14.88
CA VAL A 271 -10.60 10.63 -15.27
C VAL A 271 -11.33 9.89 -16.39
N ALA A 272 -12.67 9.87 -16.39
CA ALA A 272 -13.46 9.29 -17.47
C ALA A 272 -13.19 10.00 -18.80
N ALA A 273 -13.18 11.33 -18.84
CA ALA A 273 -12.84 12.10 -20.04
C ALA A 273 -11.43 11.78 -20.56
N TYR A 274 -10.42 11.70 -19.69
CA TYR A 274 -9.05 11.32 -20.09
C TYR A 274 -8.95 9.87 -20.61
N LYS A 275 -9.80 8.97 -20.13
CA LYS A 275 -9.87 7.58 -20.61
C LYS A 275 -10.71 7.42 -21.89
N GLY A 276 -11.44 8.46 -22.33
CA GLY A 276 -12.41 8.34 -23.41
C GLY A 276 -13.62 7.48 -23.02
N SER A 277 -13.95 7.44 -21.72
CA SER A 277 -15.09 6.75 -21.15
C SER A 277 -16.16 7.76 -20.70
N PHE A 278 -17.34 7.27 -20.34
CA PHE A 278 -18.43 8.10 -19.84
C PHE A 278 -18.57 7.96 -18.32
N ALA A 279 -19.00 9.04 -17.66
CA ALA A 279 -19.41 9.07 -16.25
C ALA A 279 -20.93 9.34 -16.18
N ASP A 280 -21.42 9.96 -15.11
CA ASP A 280 -22.81 10.46 -15.00
C ASP A 280 -23.06 11.70 -15.87
N ARG A 281 -22.09 12.62 -15.97
CA ARG A 281 -22.15 13.82 -16.81
C ARG A 281 -20.77 14.26 -17.30
N VAL A 282 -20.75 15.14 -18.30
CA VAL A 282 -19.55 15.85 -18.77
C VAL A 282 -18.91 16.60 -17.58
N PRO A 283 -17.59 16.46 -17.34
CA PRO A 283 -16.90 17.26 -16.33
C PRO A 283 -16.88 18.74 -16.73
N VAL A 284 -17.03 19.64 -15.75
CA VAL A 284 -17.11 21.08 -15.97
C VAL A 284 -16.26 21.85 -14.97
N TYR A 285 -15.61 22.92 -15.44
CA TYR A 285 -15.06 23.97 -14.59
C TYR A 285 -14.92 25.28 -15.39
N PRO A 286 -15.19 26.45 -14.81
CA PRO A 286 -14.77 27.71 -15.43
C PRO A 286 -13.31 28.01 -15.08
N ILE A 287 -12.58 28.69 -15.97
CA ILE A 287 -11.21 29.13 -15.72
C ILE A 287 -11.29 30.35 -14.79
N ALA A 288 -11.10 30.14 -13.49
CA ALA A 288 -11.13 31.20 -12.49
C ALA A 288 -9.71 31.53 -12.01
N GLY A 289 -9.23 32.72 -12.34
CA GLY A 289 -8.03 33.33 -11.74
C GLY A 289 -8.43 34.50 -10.85
N SER A 290 -8.22 35.73 -11.31
CA SER A 290 -8.49 36.97 -10.57
C SER A 290 -9.96 37.10 -10.12
N PHE A 291 -10.90 36.53 -10.88
CA PHE A 291 -12.31 36.44 -10.48
C PHE A 291 -12.50 35.84 -9.07
N ALA A 292 -11.73 34.81 -8.70
CA ALA A 292 -11.84 34.20 -7.38
C ALA A 292 -11.51 35.20 -6.26
N GLY A 293 -10.51 36.07 -6.46
CA GLY A 293 -10.18 37.15 -5.52
C GLY A 293 -11.26 38.23 -5.47
N CYS A 294 -11.75 38.69 -6.63
CA CYS A 294 -12.79 39.71 -6.69
C CYS A 294 -14.12 39.25 -6.08
N LEU A 295 -14.43 37.95 -6.15
CA LEU A 295 -15.58 37.33 -5.48
C LEU A 295 -15.58 37.58 -3.96
N ASP A 296 -14.38 37.68 -3.37
CA ASP A 296 -14.12 37.92 -1.96
C ASP A 296 -13.85 39.40 -1.64
N GLY A 297 -14.03 40.30 -2.62
CA GLY A 297 -13.81 41.74 -2.46
C GLY A 297 -12.34 42.16 -2.48
N LEU A 298 -11.42 41.29 -2.93
CA LEU A 298 -10.02 41.63 -3.10
C LEU A 298 -9.79 42.41 -4.41
N SER A 299 -8.82 43.31 -4.40
CA SER A 299 -8.25 43.84 -5.64
C SER A 299 -7.46 42.75 -6.40
N ILE A 300 -7.26 42.96 -7.71
CA ILE A 300 -6.48 42.03 -8.55
C ILE A 300 -5.03 41.93 -8.03
N GLU A 301 -4.43 43.05 -7.60
CA GLU A 301 -3.08 43.07 -7.04
C GLU A 301 -2.99 42.26 -5.75
N GLU A 302 -3.91 42.46 -4.81
CA GLU A 302 -3.93 41.69 -3.55
C GLU A 302 -4.06 40.19 -3.79
N TYR A 303 -4.93 39.78 -4.72
CA TYR A 303 -5.07 38.37 -5.07
C TYR A 303 -3.78 37.80 -5.70
N CYS A 304 -3.15 38.55 -6.61
CA CYS A 304 -1.97 38.08 -7.34
C CYS A 304 -0.68 38.07 -6.52
N THR A 305 -0.58 38.91 -5.49
CA THR A 305 0.66 39.16 -4.73
C THR A 305 0.67 38.60 -3.32
N ASP A 306 -0.49 38.30 -2.71
CA ASP A 306 -0.60 37.71 -1.37
C ASP A 306 -1.10 36.25 -1.45
N PRO A 307 -0.21 35.26 -1.27
CA PRO A 307 -0.57 33.84 -1.34
C PRO A 307 -1.65 33.42 -0.35
N LYS A 308 -1.70 34.01 0.85
CA LYS A 308 -2.68 33.63 1.87
C LYS A 308 -4.07 34.10 1.48
N LYS A 309 -4.17 35.32 0.96
CA LYS A 309 -5.43 35.84 0.40
C LYS A 309 -5.86 35.03 -0.82
N ALA A 310 -4.93 34.71 -1.72
CA ALA A 310 -5.20 33.90 -2.91
C ALA A 310 -5.73 32.50 -2.57
N VAL A 311 -5.09 31.81 -1.61
CA VAL A 311 -5.54 30.51 -1.11
C VAL A 311 -6.96 30.63 -0.56
N LYS A 312 -7.20 31.58 0.35
CA LYS A 312 -8.52 31.75 0.97
C LYS A 312 -9.61 31.99 -0.08
N ALA A 313 -9.36 32.87 -1.04
CA ALA A 313 -10.28 33.17 -2.14
C ALA A 313 -10.59 31.93 -2.99
N MET A 314 -9.57 31.12 -3.32
CA MET A 314 -9.76 29.88 -4.06
C MET A 314 -10.54 28.81 -3.29
N LEU A 315 -10.35 28.71 -1.96
CA LEU A 315 -11.15 27.82 -1.11
C LEU A 315 -12.62 28.27 -1.07
N ASN A 316 -12.88 29.58 -0.95
CA ASN A 316 -14.23 30.14 -0.97
C ASN A 316 -14.92 29.96 -2.33
N TYR A 317 -14.19 30.18 -3.42
CA TYR A 317 -14.65 29.87 -4.78
C TYR A 317 -15.05 28.40 -4.92
N TYR A 318 -14.29 27.48 -4.34
CA TYR A 318 -14.62 26.05 -4.35
C TYR A 318 -15.89 25.73 -3.57
N GLU A 319 -16.04 26.25 -2.36
CA GLU A 319 -17.25 26.04 -1.55
C GLU A 319 -18.50 26.54 -2.27
N ARG A 320 -18.36 27.59 -3.09
CA ARG A 320 -19.48 28.16 -3.85
C ARG A 320 -19.86 27.34 -5.08
N TYR A 321 -18.89 26.89 -5.88
CA TYR A 321 -19.17 26.35 -7.22
C TYR A 321 -18.82 24.86 -7.39
N GLN A 322 -17.98 24.29 -6.51
CA GLN A 322 -17.55 22.89 -6.53
C GLN A 322 -17.22 22.34 -7.93
N PRO A 323 -16.35 23.02 -8.71
CA PRO A 323 -16.05 22.62 -10.08
C PRO A 323 -15.31 21.28 -10.13
N ASP A 324 -15.42 20.53 -11.24
CA ASP A 324 -14.76 19.23 -11.36
C ASP A 324 -13.22 19.33 -11.51
N VAL A 325 -12.74 20.51 -11.91
CA VAL A 325 -11.32 20.88 -11.90
C VAL A 325 -11.15 22.22 -11.19
N MET A 326 -10.17 22.32 -10.29
CA MET A 326 -9.72 23.58 -9.72
C MET A 326 -8.32 23.90 -10.23
N LEU A 327 -8.11 25.15 -10.66
CA LEU A 327 -6.81 25.64 -11.12
C LEU A 327 -6.20 26.58 -10.09
N ALA A 328 -4.98 26.32 -9.65
CA ALA A 328 -4.15 27.36 -9.02
C ALA A 328 -3.76 28.37 -10.11
N TYR A 329 -4.33 29.57 -10.05
CA TYR A 329 -4.10 30.60 -11.08
C TYR A 329 -4.18 32.00 -10.49
N ASN A 330 -3.10 32.76 -10.61
CA ASN A 330 -3.00 34.17 -10.23
C ASN A 330 -2.96 35.08 -11.47
N ASP A 331 -1.87 34.99 -12.25
CA ASP A 331 -1.61 35.76 -13.46
C ASP A 331 -0.48 35.12 -14.29
N LEU A 332 -0.24 35.69 -15.47
CA LEU A 332 0.81 35.28 -16.40
C LEU A 332 2.06 36.18 -16.34
N ALA A 333 2.11 37.17 -15.45
CA ALA A 333 3.23 38.10 -15.33
C ALA A 333 4.30 37.61 -14.32
N LYS A 334 3.95 36.71 -13.40
CA LYS A 334 4.85 36.21 -12.34
C LYS A 334 6.14 35.61 -12.88
N GLU A 335 6.08 34.86 -13.98
CA GLU A 335 7.26 34.23 -14.55
C GLU A 335 8.23 35.28 -15.10
N ALA A 336 7.74 36.28 -15.83
CA ALA A 336 8.54 37.37 -16.38
C ALA A 336 9.10 38.29 -15.28
N GLU A 337 8.31 38.55 -14.24
CA GLU A 337 8.74 39.33 -13.07
C GLU A 337 9.94 38.70 -12.36
N ALA A 338 9.94 37.37 -12.20
CA ALA A 338 11.05 36.65 -11.58
C ALA A 338 12.36 36.72 -12.39
N VAL A 339 12.29 37.06 -13.69
CA VAL A 339 13.45 37.31 -14.56
C VAL A 339 13.85 38.81 -14.57
N GLY A 340 13.13 39.67 -13.84
CA GLY A 340 13.46 41.08 -13.65
C GLY A 340 12.56 42.06 -14.41
N CYS A 341 11.52 41.61 -15.12
CA CYS A 341 10.52 42.51 -15.68
C CYS A 341 9.73 43.23 -14.56
N LYS A 342 9.17 44.41 -14.86
CA LYS A 342 8.31 45.13 -13.92
C LYS A 342 6.84 44.96 -14.29
N VAL A 343 6.02 44.61 -13.31
CA VAL A 343 4.58 44.38 -13.49
C VAL A 343 3.80 45.66 -13.19
N LYS A 344 2.74 45.89 -13.96
CA LYS A 344 1.73 46.93 -13.74
C LYS A 344 0.39 46.26 -13.41
N TYR A 345 -0.17 46.66 -12.28
CA TYR A 345 -1.49 46.24 -11.82
C TYR A 345 -2.57 47.26 -12.21
N SER A 346 -3.81 46.78 -12.33
CA SER A 346 -5.00 47.55 -12.62
C SER A 346 -6.19 46.91 -11.90
N ASP A 347 -7.20 47.70 -11.54
CA ASP A 347 -8.44 47.21 -10.92
C ASP A 347 -9.46 46.68 -11.95
N TYR A 348 -9.12 46.74 -13.24
CA TYR A 348 -10.04 46.43 -14.34
C TYR A 348 -9.52 45.34 -15.28
N VAL A 349 -8.20 45.17 -15.37
CA VAL A 349 -7.57 44.21 -16.27
C VAL A 349 -6.49 43.43 -15.53
N VAL A 350 -6.22 42.21 -15.98
CA VAL A 350 -5.17 41.34 -15.45
C VAL A 350 -3.78 42.00 -15.54
N PRO A 351 -2.81 41.61 -14.69
CA PRO A 351 -1.49 42.23 -14.65
C PRO A 351 -0.76 42.21 -16.00
N SER A 352 -0.08 43.31 -16.32
CA SER A 352 0.68 43.48 -17.57
C SER A 352 2.14 43.87 -17.30
N ILE A 353 3.03 43.76 -18.28
CA ILE A 353 4.44 44.14 -18.12
C ILE A 353 4.62 45.63 -18.45
N ALA A 354 5.14 46.38 -17.48
CA ALA A 354 5.50 47.79 -17.60
C ALA A 354 6.89 47.99 -18.21
N THR A 355 7.82 47.06 -17.94
CA THR A 355 9.20 47.14 -18.42
C THR A 355 9.74 45.75 -18.69
N HIS A 356 10.27 45.55 -19.89
CA HIS A 356 10.80 44.28 -20.35
C HIS A 356 12.33 44.22 -20.15
N VAL A 357 12.84 43.15 -19.55
CA VAL A 357 14.26 43.03 -19.17
C VAL A 357 15.21 43.05 -20.38
N LEU A 358 14.73 42.59 -21.54
CA LEU A 358 15.47 42.57 -22.80
C LEU A 358 14.99 43.63 -23.79
N GLN A 359 14.22 44.66 -23.39
CA GLN A 359 13.62 45.63 -24.32
C GLN A 359 14.64 46.25 -25.29
N ASP A 360 15.68 46.88 -24.73
CA ASP A 360 16.64 47.67 -25.52
C ASP A 360 17.95 46.92 -25.84
N ASP A 361 18.24 45.81 -25.16
CA ASP A 361 19.52 45.12 -25.25
C ASP A 361 19.36 43.59 -25.18
N LYS A 362 19.48 42.94 -26.35
CA LYS A 362 19.47 41.47 -26.51
C LYS A 362 20.62 40.80 -25.77
N GLY A 363 21.78 41.45 -25.69
CA GLY A 363 23.01 40.90 -25.12
C GLY A 363 22.90 40.60 -23.62
N LYS A 364 21.90 41.19 -22.93
CA LYS A 364 21.60 40.86 -21.54
C LYS A 364 21.18 39.40 -21.35
N LEU A 365 20.60 38.75 -22.36
CA LEU A 365 20.18 37.34 -22.27
C LEU A 365 21.32 36.42 -21.82
N ALA A 366 22.54 36.65 -22.31
CA ALA A 366 23.72 35.85 -21.97
C ALA A 366 24.12 35.93 -20.48
N LYS A 367 23.60 36.92 -19.74
CA LYS A 367 23.89 37.15 -18.32
C LYS A 367 22.72 36.77 -17.41
N LEU A 368 21.56 36.43 -17.98
CA LEU A 368 20.39 36.04 -17.20
C LEU A 368 20.55 34.60 -16.71
N GLU A 369 20.22 34.39 -15.46
CA GLU A 369 20.08 33.05 -14.88
C GLU A 369 18.62 32.62 -14.93
N ILE A 370 18.39 31.32 -15.09
CA ILE A 370 17.04 30.77 -14.96
C ILE A 370 16.58 30.99 -13.51
N PRO A 371 15.43 31.63 -13.25
CA PRO A 371 14.96 31.87 -11.89
C PRO A 371 14.84 30.59 -11.05
N ASP A 372 15.15 30.68 -9.75
CA ASP A 372 14.92 29.67 -8.74
C ASP A 372 13.46 29.73 -8.25
N PRO A 373 12.63 28.70 -8.53
CA PRO A 373 11.22 28.67 -8.12
C PRO A 373 10.97 28.89 -6.63
N TYR A 374 11.97 28.63 -5.78
CA TYR A 374 11.85 28.71 -4.33
C TYR A 374 12.39 30.02 -3.74
N LYS A 375 12.91 30.94 -4.57
CA LYS A 375 13.50 32.20 -4.08
C LYS A 375 13.07 33.44 -4.85
N ASP A 376 12.90 33.33 -6.17
CA ASP A 376 12.84 34.51 -7.02
C ASP A 376 11.41 35.00 -7.27
N GLY A 377 11.22 36.32 -7.15
CA GLY A 377 9.95 36.99 -7.42
C GLY A 377 8.77 36.40 -6.64
N ARG A 378 7.65 36.22 -7.33
CA ARG A 378 6.41 35.64 -6.76
C ARG A 378 6.29 34.12 -6.90
N LEU A 379 7.29 33.44 -7.48
CA LEU A 379 7.24 31.99 -7.68
C LEU A 379 7.06 31.20 -6.36
N PRO A 380 7.74 31.54 -5.24
CA PRO A 380 7.60 30.79 -3.99
C PRO A 380 6.18 30.91 -3.41
N GLY A 381 5.58 32.10 -3.52
CA GLY A 381 4.21 32.33 -3.09
C GLY A 381 3.18 31.54 -3.91
N PHE A 382 3.39 31.38 -5.21
CA PHE A 382 2.55 30.52 -6.03
C PHE A 382 2.70 29.03 -5.67
N LEU A 383 3.92 28.58 -5.33
CA LEU A 383 4.13 27.23 -4.81
C LEU A 383 3.43 27.02 -3.47
N GLU A 384 3.44 28.01 -2.56
CA GLU A 384 2.66 27.99 -1.31
C GLU A 384 1.16 27.82 -1.60
N GLN A 385 0.63 28.55 -2.58
CA GLN A 385 -0.76 28.41 -3.02
C GLN A 385 -1.04 26.99 -3.54
N CYS A 386 -0.18 26.46 -4.41
CA CYS A 386 -0.31 25.11 -4.94
C CYS A 386 -0.28 24.04 -3.83
N GLU A 387 0.63 24.16 -2.87
CA GLU A 387 0.69 23.23 -1.73
C GLU A 387 -0.55 23.29 -0.85
N ALA A 388 -1.07 24.49 -0.57
CA ALA A 388 -2.26 24.65 0.25
C ALA A 388 -3.50 24.01 -0.40
N LEU A 389 -3.69 24.22 -1.71
CA LEU A 389 -4.79 23.61 -2.45
C LEU A 389 -4.66 22.09 -2.54
N SER A 390 -3.45 21.55 -2.69
CA SER A 390 -3.25 20.10 -2.61
C SER A 390 -3.56 19.52 -1.23
N LYS A 391 -3.21 20.23 -0.15
CA LYS A 391 -3.46 19.80 1.24
C LYS A 391 -4.95 19.84 1.60
N ALA A 392 -5.74 20.71 0.97
CA ALA A 392 -7.19 20.76 1.17
C ALA A 392 -7.92 19.48 0.71
N ASN A 393 -7.28 18.66 -0.13
CA ASN A 393 -7.74 17.31 -0.53
C ASN A 393 -9.19 17.26 -1.04
N PHE A 394 -9.54 18.22 -1.90
CA PHE A 394 -10.84 18.24 -2.58
C PHE A 394 -11.05 16.99 -3.45
N PRO A 395 -12.31 16.56 -3.64
CA PRO A 395 -12.65 15.47 -4.55
C PRO A 395 -12.47 15.85 -6.03
N SER A 396 -12.15 17.11 -6.36
CA SER A 396 -11.87 17.60 -7.72
C SER A 396 -10.44 17.30 -8.20
N ALA A 397 -10.25 17.36 -9.52
CA ALA A 397 -8.91 17.40 -10.10
C ALA A 397 -8.25 18.75 -9.83
N LEU A 398 -6.92 18.77 -9.69
CA LEU A 398 -6.15 19.99 -9.44
C LEU A 398 -5.15 20.23 -10.58
N GLY A 399 -5.13 21.45 -11.11
CA GLY A 399 -4.12 21.93 -12.05
C GLY A 399 -3.50 23.24 -11.58
N ALA A 400 -2.36 23.62 -12.14
CA ALA A 400 -1.71 24.90 -11.92
C ALA A 400 -1.42 25.56 -13.27
N VAL A 401 -1.67 26.86 -13.37
CA VAL A 401 -1.42 27.65 -14.57
C VAL A 401 0.00 28.20 -14.54
N LEU A 402 0.85 27.65 -15.42
CA LEU A 402 2.19 28.13 -15.71
C LEU A 402 2.20 28.86 -17.06
N VAL A 403 3.17 29.72 -17.30
CA VAL A 403 3.31 30.41 -18.59
C VAL A 403 4.15 29.59 -19.56
N GLY A 404 3.69 29.47 -20.81
CA GLY A 404 4.39 28.77 -21.87
C GLY A 404 5.66 29.51 -22.34
N PRO A 405 6.63 28.80 -22.95
CA PRO A 405 7.92 29.37 -23.29
C PRO A 405 7.84 30.60 -24.21
N TRP A 406 6.91 30.61 -25.17
CA TRP A 406 6.82 31.70 -26.13
C TRP A 406 6.32 33.00 -25.47
N THR A 407 5.30 32.89 -24.62
CA THR A 407 4.81 34.02 -23.83
C THR A 407 5.86 34.50 -22.82
N ILE A 408 6.61 33.62 -22.15
CA ILE A 408 7.73 34.05 -21.28
C ILE A 408 8.73 34.90 -22.09
N ALA A 409 9.17 34.38 -23.25
CA ALA A 409 10.12 35.08 -24.13
C ALA A 409 9.57 36.45 -24.56
N MET A 410 8.30 36.50 -24.95
CA MET A 410 7.66 37.73 -25.41
C MET A 410 7.51 38.77 -24.31
N LEU A 411 7.16 38.35 -23.10
CA LEU A 411 7.12 39.21 -21.93
C LEU A 411 8.51 39.69 -21.49
N MET A 412 9.59 38.98 -21.84
CA MET A 412 10.96 39.42 -21.59
C MET A 412 11.49 40.43 -22.62
N ARG A 413 11.10 40.32 -23.90
CA ARG A 413 11.65 41.13 -25.00
C ARG A 413 10.79 42.32 -25.41
N ASN A 414 9.49 42.29 -25.14
CA ASN A 414 8.43 43.13 -25.74
C ASN A 414 7.81 42.46 -26.99
N PRO A 415 6.47 42.36 -27.09
CA PRO A 415 5.77 41.73 -28.22
C PRO A 415 6.12 42.28 -29.60
N GLU A 416 6.07 43.59 -29.78
CA GLU A 416 6.27 44.22 -31.09
C GLU A 416 7.70 44.00 -31.58
N VAL A 417 8.66 44.22 -30.69
CA VAL A 417 10.10 44.05 -30.98
C VAL A 417 10.43 42.58 -31.24
N MET A 418 9.89 41.66 -30.42
CA MET A 418 10.15 40.23 -30.61
C MET A 418 9.60 39.71 -31.94
N LEU A 419 8.45 40.22 -32.40
CA LEU A 419 7.92 39.85 -33.72
C LEU A 419 8.84 40.29 -34.85
N LEU A 420 9.41 41.50 -34.79
CA LEU A 420 10.43 41.94 -35.76
C LEU A 420 11.69 41.06 -35.70
N ASP A 421 12.12 40.72 -34.49
CA ASP A 421 13.29 39.85 -34.27
C ASP A 421 13.13 38.45 -34.90
N THR A 422 11.90 37.94 -35.10
CA THR A 422 11.70 36.67 -35.83
C THR A 422 12.14 36.73 -37.30
N PHE A 423 12.20 37.92 -37.89
CA PHE A 423 12.71 38.13 -39.24
C PHE A 423 14.14 38.64 -39.25
N GLU A 424 14.47 39.56 -38.34
CA GLU A 424 15.76 40.26 -38.32
C GLU A 424 16.87 39.47 -37.64
N ASP A 425 16.54 38.64 -36.64
CA ASP A 425 17.49 37.90 -35.83
C ASP A 425 16.92 36.56 -35.29
N PRO A 426 16.65 35.58 -36.19
CA PRO A 426 16.09 34.28 -35.80
C PRO A 426 16.95 33.52 -34.77
N GLU A 427 18.28 33.70 -34.82
CA GLU A 427 19.20 33.04 -33.88
C GLU A 427 18.98 33.52 -32.45
N PHE A 428 18.78 34.84 -32.25
CA PHE A 428 18.40 35.38 -30.95
C PHE A 428 17.07 34.80 -30.46
N ILE A 429 16.06 34.66 -31.32
CA ILE A 429 14.77 34.06 -30.94
C ILE A 429 14.97 32.62 -30.47
N HIS A 430 15.77 31.81 -31.18
CA HIS A 430 16.07 30.45 -30.74
C HIS A 430 16.82 30.40 -29.40
N ALA A 431 17.76 31.32 -29.17
CA ALA A 431 18.46 31.44 -27.89
C ALA A 431 17.50 31.84 -26.75
N LEU A 432 16.60 32.78 -27.00
CA LEU A 432 15.60 33.23 -26.03
C LEU A 432 14.59 32.12 -25.72
N MET A 433 14.13 31.38 -26.73
CA MET A 433 13.24 30.23 -26.56
C MET A 433 13.90 29.08 -25.81
N ARG A 434 15.20 28.85 -26.00
CA ARG A 434 15.96 27.90 -25.19
C ARG A 434 15.95 28.30 -23.71
N PHE A 435 16.20 29.58 -23.40
CA PHE A 435 16.13 30.10 -22.04
C PHE A 435 14.72 29.92 -21.44
N ALA A 436 13.69 30.38 -22.15
CA ALA A 436 12.31 30.33 -21.68
C ALA A 436 11.81 28.89 -21.48
N THR A 437 12.26 27.95 -22.32
CA THR A 437 11.90 26.53 -22.22
C THR A 437 12.56 25.86 -21.02
N GLU A 438 13.84 26.13 -20.76
CA GLU A 438 14.50 25.64 -19.53
C GLU A 438 13.86 26.23 -18.27
N TYR A 439 13.45 27.50 -18.35
CA TYR A 439 12.72 28.13 -17.26
C TYR A 439 11.36 27.47 -17.00
N ALA A 440 10.55 27.30 -18.05
CA ALA A 440 9.26 26.61 -17.96
C ALA A 440 9.41 25.20 -17.33
N LYS A 441 10.40 24.41 -17.78
CA LYS A 441 10.70 23.10 -17.19
C LYS A 441 11.07 23.19 -15.72
N ARG A 442 11.98 24.10 -15.34
CA ARG A 442 12.45 24.25 -13.96
C ARG A 442 11.30 24.61 -13.02
N PHE A 443 10.40 25.50 -13.47
CA PHE A 443 9.24 25.88 -12.67
C PHE A 443 8.20 24.75 -12.60
N GLY A 444 7.91 24.08 -13.72
CA GLY A 444 7.04 22.91 -13.72
C GLY A 444 7.54 21.78 -12.82
N ASP A 445 8.85 21.55 -12.74
CA ASP A 445 9.46 20.60 -11.79
C ASP A 445 9.22 20.95 -10.32
N ALA A 446 9.13 22.24 -9.99
CA ALA A 446 8.78 22.67 -8.64
C ALA A 446 7.28 22.46 -8.36
N VAL A 447 6.41 22.76 -9.34
CA VAL A 447 4.96 22.60 -9.21
C VAL A 447 4.54 21.14 -9.07
N ILE A 448 5.10 20.20 -9.86
CA ILE A 448 4.68 18.77 -9.75
C ILE A 448 4.97 18.17 -8.37
N LYS A 449 5.93 18.73 -7.60
CA LYS A 449 6.21 18.30 -6.23
C LYS A 449 5.08 18.63 -5.27
N THR A 450 4.24 19.62 -5.59
CA THR A 450 3.03 19.94 -4.82
C THR A 450 1.85 19.03 -5.15
N LYS A 451 2.03 18.00 -6.01
CA LYS A 451 1.01 17.02 -6.44
C LYS A 451 -0.16 17.62 -7.23
N ILE A 452 0.08 18.74 -7.91
CA ILE A 452 -0.88 19.39 -8.82
C ILE A 452 -0.44 19.17 -10.28
N GLY A 453 -1.41 19.06 -11.21
CA GLY A 453 -1.16 18.89 -12.64
C GLY A 453 -0.66 20.17 -13.33
N LEU A 454 -0.03 20.02 -14.50
CA LEU A 454 0.55 21.15 -15.25
C LEU A 454 -0.37 21.62 -16.38
N SER A 455 -0.68 22.91 -16.38
CA SER A 455 -1.38 23.59 -17.48
C SER A 455 -0.57 24.81 -17.92
N TYR A 456 0.02 24.75 -19.10
CA TYR A 456 0.77 25.87 -19.66
C TYR A 456 -0.14 26.78 -20.49
N SER A 457 -0.21 28.05 -20.14
CA SER A 457 -0.89 29.09 -20.91
C SER A 457 0.13 29.85 -21.75
N ASP A 458 -0.04 29.83 -23.07
CA ASP A 458 0.85 30.49 -24.02
C ASP A 458 0.04 31.40 -24.99
N PRO A 459 -0.64 32.45 -24.48
CA PRO A 459 -1.57 33.27 -25.26
C PRO A 459 -0.92 33.93 -26.48
N THR A 460 0.37 34.26 -26.40
CA THR A 460 1.07 34.94 -27.50
C THR A 460 1.49 34.00 -28.63
N ALA A 461 1.33 32.68 -28.46
CA ALA A 461 1.50 31.68 -29.52
C ALA A 461 0.26 31.55 -30.43
N SER A 462 -0.76 32.39 -30.20
CA SER A 462 -2.00 32.44 -30.96
C SER A 462 -1.77 32.78 -32.44
N CYS A 463 -2.55 32.17 -33.33
CA CYS A 463 -2.59 32.56 -34.75
C CYS A 463 -3.26 33.92 -34.99
N SER A 464 -3.82 34.54 -33.95
CA SER A 464 -4.21 35.95 -33.98
C SER A 464 -3.01 36.91 -33.91
N LEU A 465 -1.84 36.43 -33.46
CA LEU A 465 -0.61 37.23 -33.31
C LEU A 465 0.54 36.72 -34.19
N VAL A 466 0.77 35.40 -34.24
CA VAL A 466 1.88 34.78 -34.97
C VAL A 466 1.36 33.79 -36.01
N GLY A 467 1.86 33.88 -37.24
CA GLY A 467 1.44 32.96 -38.31
C GLY A 467 1.80 31.49 -38.01
N PRO A 468 1.14 30.51 -38.66
CA PRO A 468 1.45 29.08 -38.46
C PRO A 468 2.91 28.71 -38.74
N ASP A 469 3.59 29.42 -39.65
CA ASP A 469 5.00 29.17 -39.96
C ASP A 469 5.91 29.61 -38.82
N THR A 470 5.65 30.78 -38.22
CA THR A 470 6.31 31.22 -36.99
C THR A 470 6.11 30.21 -35.85
N TYR A 471 4.88 29.67 -35.71
CA TYR A 471 4.63 28.62 -34.71
C TYR A 471 5.49 27.39 -34.97
N ARG A 472 5.54 26.89 -36.21
CA ARG A 472 6.27 25.67 -36.56
C ARG A 472 7.78 25.80 -36.40
N GLU A 473 8.33 26.98 -36.69
CA GLU A 473 9.77 27.26 -36.59
C GLU A 473 10.20 27.55 -35.15
N PHE A 474 9.53 28.50 -34.48
CA PHE A 474 10.02 29.05 -33.22
C PHE A 474 9.30 28.55 -31.98
N ILE A 475 8.15 27.86 -32.10
CA ILE A 475 7.31 27.49 -30.95
C ILE A 475 7.17 25.97 -30.81
N LYS A 476 6.71 25.28 -31.86
CA LYS A 476 6.44 23.83 -31.87
C LYS A 476 7.63 22.99 -31.36
N PRO A 477 8.89 23.23 -31.77
CA PRO A 477 10.02 22.42 -31.29
C PRO A 477 10.19 22.49 -29.77
N TYR A 478 9.99 23.68 -29.20
CA TYR A 478 10.13 23.94 -27.77
C TYR A 478 8.94 23.45 -26.96
N HIS A 479 7.72 23.59 -27.50
CA HIS A 479 6.53 22.94 -26.94
C HIS A 479 6.69 21.42 -26.88
N LYS A 480 7.14 20.81 -27.99
CA LYS A 480 7.40 19.37 -28.04
C LYS A 480 8.44 18.96 -27.00
N GLU A 481 9.53 19.71 -26.88
CA GLU A 481 10.57 19.43 -25.90
C GLU A 481 10.06 19.53 -24.45
N LEU A 482 9.26 20.54 -24.14
CA LEU A 482 8.61 20.71 -22.84
C LEU A 482 7.69 19.53 -22.50
N VAL A 483 6.86 19.12 -23.47
CA VAL A 483 5.97 17.97 -23.33
C VAL A 483 6.75 16.68 -23.14
N ASP A 484 7.74 16.40 -23.98
CA ASP A 484 8.55 15.18 -23.92
C ASP A 484 9.30 15.08 -22.58
N TYR A 485 9.78 16.21 -22.05
CA TYR A 485 10.42 16.30 -20.74
C TYR A 485 9.50 15.82 -19.60
N PHE A 486 8.26 16.32 -19.54
CA PHE A 486 7.31 15.93 -18.49
C PHE A 486 6.69 14.54 -18.73
N LYS A 487 6.52 14.15 -19.99
CA LYS A 487 6.10 12.80 -20.37
C LYS A 487 7.09 11.73 -19.88
N ALA A 488 8.40 12.00 -19.96
CA ALA A 488 9.43 11.12 -19.39
C ALA A 488 9.28 10.94 -17.86
N LYS A 489 8.68 11.92 -17.19
CA LYS A 489 8.35 11.88 -15.75
C LYS A 489 6.94 11.35 -15.46
N LYS A 490 6.22 10.86 -16.47
CA LYS A 490 4.82 10.39 -16.38
C LYS A 490 3.84 11.48 -15.92
N VAL A 491 4.14 12.74 -16.27
CA VAL A 491 3.28 13.88 -16.02
C VAL A 491 2.67 14.33 -17.34
N ASN A 492 1.35 14.45 -17.36
CA ASN A 492 0.59 14.97 -18.49
C ASN A 492 0.66 16.50 -18.53
N VAL A 493 0.63 17.07 -19.73
CA VAL A 493 0.74 18.52 -19.94
C VAL A 493 -0.48 19.00 -20.72
N THR A 494 -1.18 19.98 -20.13
CA THR A 494 -2.24 20.74 -20.80
C THR A 494 -1.65 22.01 -21.42
N VAL A 495 -2.15 22.41 -22.58
CA VAL A 495 -1.85 23.72 -23.19
C VAL A 495 -3.11 24.56 -23.37
N HIS A 496 -3.01 25.84 -23.06
CA HIS A 496 -3.99 26.88 -23.36
C HIS A 496 -3.38 27.92 -24.27
N ILE A 497 -4.06 28.23 -25.37
CA ILE A 497 -3.67 29.33 -26.27
C ILE A 497 -4.95 30.12 -26.58
N CYS A 498 -4.92 31.40 -26.24
CA CYS A 498 -6.03 32.32 -26.50
C CYS A 498 -6.18 32.61 -28.01
N GLY A 499 -7.33 33.16 -28.40
CA GLY A 499 -7.60 33.56 -29.79
C GLY A 499 -7.62 32.39 -30.80
N THR A 500 -7.28 32.70 -32.05
CA THR A 500 -7.39 31.79 -33.18
C THR A 500 -6.31 30.70 -33.12
N THR A 501 -6.69 29.41 -33.19
CA THR A 501 -5.73 28.29 -33.12
C THR A 501 -5.99 27.16 -34.12
N HIS A 502 -7.10 27.16 -34.86
CA HIS A 502 -7.46 26.08 -35.79
C HIS A 502 -6.43 25.78 -36.88
N GLN A 503 -5.56 26.73 -37.24
CA GLN A 503 -4.50 26.50 -38.22
C GLN A 503 -3.37 25.61 -37.69
N ILE A 504 -3.23 25.49 -36.37
CA ILE A 504 -2.14 24.78 -35.69
C ILE A 504 -2.62 23.61 -34.83
N TYR A 505 -3.87 23.15 -34.97
CA TYR A 505 -4.38 22.03 -34.17
C TYR A 505 -3.56 20.75 -34.35
N GLU A 506 -3.24 20.37 -35.59
CA GLU A 506 -2.38 19.21 -35.83
C GLU A 506 -1.00 19.40 -35.20
N ASP A 507 -0.46 20.62 -35.28
CA ASP A 507 0.83 20.96 -34.69
C ASP A 507 0.83 20.83 -33.15
N LEU A 508 -0.26 21.25 -32.48
CA LEU A 508 -0.45 21.09 -31.03
C LEU A 508 -0.55 19.62 -30.63
N LEU A 509 -1.31 18.81 -31.38
CA LEU A 509 -1.46 17.38 -31.10
C LEU A 509 -0.15 16.62 -31.37
N ASP A 510 0.59 16.98 -32.42
CA ASP A 510 1.90 16.41 -32.76
C ASP A 510 2.98 16.77 -31.73
N ALA A 511 2.91 17.95 -31.12
CA ALA A 511 3.78 18.33 -30.00
C ALA A 511 3.57 17.41 -28.78
N GLY A 512 2.44 16.71 -28.70
CA GLY A 512 2.17 15.64 -27.75
C GLY A 512 1.40 16.07 -26.50
N PHE A 513 0.80 17.26 -26.51
CA PHE A 513 -0.07 17.69 -25.41
C PHE A 513 -1.20 16.69 -25.22
N THR A 514 -1.44 16.29 -23.97
CA THR A 514 -2.51 15.33 -23.65
C THR A 514 -3.88 15.98 -23.58
N THR A 515 -3.87 17.31 -23.45
CA THR A 515 -5.06 18.13 -23.27
C THR A 515 -4.84 19.49 -23.93
N VAL A 516 -5.81 19.93 -24.73
CA VAL A 516 -5.78 21.23 -25.41
C VAL A 516 -7.01 22.01 -24.99
N THR A 517 -6.81 23.19 -24.40
CA THR A 517 -7.87 24.18 -24.16
C THR A 517 -7.79 25.27 -25.21
N ILE A 518 -8.95 25.63 -25.76
CA ILE A 518 -9.08 26.62 -26.82
C ILE A 518 -10.03 27.75 -26.43
N ASP A 519 -9.75 28.91 -26.98
CA ASP A 519 -10.60 30.08 -26.95
C ASP A 519 -11.81 29.93 -27.90
N LEU A 520 -12.75 30.86 -27.78
CA LEU A 520 -13.72 31.16 -28.80
C LEU A 520 -13.07 32.22 -29.71
N ASP A 521 -12.96 31.94 -31.01
CA ASP A 521 -12.38 32.88 -31.97
C ASP A 521 -13.25 34.13 -32.08
N GLN A 522 -12.96 35.14 -31.26
CA GLN A 522 -13.58 36.45 -31.29
C GLN A 522 -12.71 37.42 -32.07
N GLN A 523 -12.69 37.25 -33.39
CA GLN A 523 -12.44 38.43 -34.22
C GLN A 523 -13.58 39.42 -33.90
N ALA A 524 -13.28 40.72 -33.83
CA ALA A 524 -14.21 41.76 -33.36
C ALA A 524 -15.57 41.85 -34.12
N ASP A 525 -15.80 41.02 -35.13
CA ASP A 525 -17.06 40.85 -35.86
C ASP A 525 -17.72 39.48 -35.55
N PRO A 526 -18.90 39.45 -34.90
CA PRO A 526 -19.67 38.22 -34.66
C PRO A 526 -20.01 37.42 -35.94
N LYS A 527 -19.98 38.06 -37.13
CA LYS A 527 -20.19 37.38 -38.41
C LYS A 527 -18.99 36.54 -38.87
N LEU A 528 -17.81 36.79 -38.28
CA LEU A 528 -16.57 36.06 -38.54
C LEU A 528 -16.30 34.96 -37.50
N ARG A 529 -17.25 34.69 -36.59
CA ARG A 529 -17.16 33.61 -35.61
C ARG A 529 -16.90 32.28 -36.31
N VAL A 530 -15.69 31.75 -36.15
CA VAL A 530 -15.37 30.37 -36.51
C VAL A 530 -15.53 29.53 -35.25
N ASP A 531 -16.57 28.70 -35.19
CA ASP A 531 -16.69 27.72 -34.10
C ASP A 531 -15.70 26.57 -34.32
N GLN A 532 -14.52 26.70 -33.72
CA GLN A 532 -13.41 25.77 -33.89
C GLN A 532 -13.54 24.52 -32.99
N LEU A 533 -14.55 24.45 -32.12
CA LEU A 533 -14.73 23.37 -31.13
C LEU A 533 -14.95 22.02 -31.80
N LYS A 534 -15.89 21.95 -32.75
CA LYS A 534 -16.21 20.70 -33.45
C LYS A 534 -14.97 20.10 -34.13
N ARG A 535 -14.22 20.95 -34.86
CA ARG A 535 -13.01 20.54 -35.56
C ARG A 535 -11.95 20.03 -34.58
N LEU A 536 -11.75 20.71 -33.45
CA LEU A 536 -10.78 20.28 -32.46
C LEU A 536 -11.20 18.96 -31.81
N VAL A 537 -12.44 18.84 -31.32
CA VAL A 537 -12.87 17.65 -30.58
C VAL A 537 -12.84 16.39 -31.45
N GLU A 538 -13.23 16.48 -32.73
CA GLU A 538 -13.14 15.37 -33.69
C GLU A 538 -11.68 14.93 -33.88
N LEU A 539 -10.78 15.89 -34.14
CA LEU A 539 -9.37 15.61 -34.37
C LEU A 539 -8.66 15.09 -33.09
N ALA A 540 -8.81 15.80 -31.97
CA ALA A 540 -8.20 15.47 -30.69
C ALA A 540 -8.67 14.10 -30.19
N SER A 541 -9.97 13.81 -30.28
CA SER A 541 -10.53 12.53 -29.83
C SER A 541 -9.99 11.35 -30.63
N SER A 542 -9.79 11.51 -31.95
CA SER A 542 -9.16 10.49 -32.80
C SER A 542 -7.72 10.16 -32.40
N ARG A 543 -7.04 11.09 -31.71
CA ARG A 543 -5.67 10.96 -31.22
C ARG A 543 -5.58 10.75 -29.70
N ASN A 544 -6.69 10.45 -29.04
CA ASN A 544 -6.80 10.27 -27.60
C ASN A 544 -6.41 11.50 -26.75
N VAL A 545 -6.60 12.70 -27.28
CA VAL A 545 -6.35 13.98 -26.60
C VAL A 545 -7.66 14.56 -26.08
N VAL A 546 -7.62 15.13 -24.87
CA VAL A 546 -8.78 15.78 -24.25
C VAL A 546 -8.91 17.22 -24.75
N THR A 547 -10.12 17.60 -25.14
CA THR A 547 -10.44 19.00 -25.48
C THR A 547 -11.08 19.70 -24.28
N ILE A 548 -10.73 20.96 -24.04
CA ILE A 548 -11.33 21.78 -22.98
C ILE A 548 -11.81 23.10 -23.58
N GLY A 549 -13.00 23.56 -23.18
CA GLY A 549 -13.57 24.83 -23.63
C GLY A 549 -15.05 24.67 -23.99
N ASN A 550 -15.63 25.52 -24.84
CA ASN A 550 -15.14 26.87 -25.11
C ASN A 550 -16.27 27.91 -24.97
N VAL A 551 -17.07 27.80 -23.90
CA VAL A 551 -18.14 28.77 -23.62
C VAL A 551 -17.56 30.18 -23.56
N ASP A 552 -18.18 31.12 -24.27
CA ASP A 552 -17.72 32.50 -24.35
C ASP A 552 -17.48 33.13 -22.96
N ALA A 553 -16.25 33.51 -22.63
CA ALA A 553 -15.93 34.12 -21.34
C ALA A 553 -16.46 35.55 -21.23
N THR A 554 -16.67 36.25 -22.35
CA THR A 554 -17.07 37.67 -22.38
C THR A 554 -18.54 37.91 -22.03
N ILE A 555 -19.38 36.88 -22.10
CA ILE A 555 -20.81 37.01 -21.78
C ILE A 555 -21.07 36.95 -20.27
N PHE A 556 -20.09 36.57 -19.45
CA PHE A 556 -20.25 36.39 -17.99
C PHE A 556 -20.51 37.69 -17.21
N GLU A 557 -20.41 38.86 -17.84
CA GLU A 557 -20.75 40.15 -17.20
C GLU A 557 -22.20 40.59 -17.46
N ARG A 558 -22.85 40.04 -18.49
CA ARG A 558 -24.09 40.61 -19.03
C ARG A 558 -25.15 39.62 -19.54
N ALA A 559 -24.81 38.35 -19.73
CA ALA A 559 -25.72 37.35 -20.27
C ALA A 559 -27.00 37.23 -19.43
N THR A 560 -28.11 36.90 -20.09
CA THR A 560 -29.27 36.33 -19.39
C THR A 560 -29.04 34.84 -19.10
N LYS A 561 -29.89 34.25 -18.26
CA LYS A 561 -29.84 32.82 -17.95
C LYS A 561 -30.03 31.98 -19.22
N GLU A 562 -30.98 32.38 -20.06
CA GLU A 562 -31.30 31.70 -21.32
C GLU A 562 -30.14 31.73 -22.31
N GLU A 563 -29.44 32.87 -22.41
CA GLU A 563 -28.25 33.02 -23.26
C GLU A 563 -27.11 32.12 -22.78
N MET A 564 -26.86 32.07 -21.47
CA MET A 564 -25.84 31.19 -20.89
C MET A 564 -26.18 29.71 -21.10
N GLU A 565 -27.43 29.31 -20.85
CA GLU A 565 -27.89 27.94 -21.09
C GLU A 565 -27.76 27.54 -22.56
N ALA A 566 -28.06 28.45 -23.49
CA ALA A 566 -27.94 28.20 -24.92
C ALA A 566 -26.48 27.99 -25.33
N GLU A 567 -25.54 28.80 -24.82
CA GLU A 567 -24.12 28.67 -25.13
C GLU A 567 -23.50 27.40 -24.51
N VAL A 568 -23.90 27.04 -23.28
CA VAL A 568 -23.51 25.77 -22.66
C VAL A 568 -24.02 24.57 -23.48
N ARG A 569 -25.28 24.61 -23.91
CA ARG A 569 -25.86 23.55 -24.76
C ARG A 569 -25.14 23.43 -26.09
N ARG A 570 -24.83 24.54 -26.76
CA ARG A 570 -24.05 24.54 -28.01
C ARG A 570 -22.76 23.74 -27.84
N CYS A 571 -22.03 24.02 -26.76
CA CYS A 571 -20.76 23.36 -26.46
C CYS A 571 -20.94 21.86 -26.19
N ILE A 572 -21.88 21.51 -25.30
CA ILE A 572 -22.15 20.13 -24.90
C ILE A 572 -22.65 19.29 -26.09
N ASP A 573 -23.66 19.77 -26.82
CA ASP A 573 -24.27 19.03 -27.92
C ASP A 573 -23.27 18.82 -29.08
N THR A 574 -22.28 19.71 -29.21
CA THR A 574 -21.18 19.59 -30.17
C THR A 574 -20.13 18.55 -29.76
N ALA A 575 -19.70 18.55 -28.49
CA ALA A 575 -18.46 17.87 -28.09
C ALA A 575 -18.66 16.67 -27.16
N ALA A 576 -19.75 16.61 -26.39
CA ALA A 576 -19.89 15.63 -25.31
C ALA A 576 -19.95 14.17 -25.80
N ARG A 577 -20.50 13.93 -27.01
CA ARG A 577 -20.60 12.56 -27.57
C ARG A 577 -19.25 11.88 -27.79
N PHE A 578 -18.17 12.65 -27.86
CA PHE A 578 -16.81 12.12 -28.00
C PHE A 578 -16.18 11.68 -26.67
N SER A 579 -16.87 11.86 -25.54
CA SER A 579 -16.36 11.73 -24.16
C SER A 579 -15.23 12.70 -23.82
N ARG A 580 -14.09 12.64 -24.54
CA ARG A 580 -12.78 13.32 -24.31
C ARG A 580 -12.84 14.85 -24.33
N TYR A 581 -13.71 15.38 -23.50
CA TYR A 581 -14.14 16.76 -23.48
C TYR A 581 -14.44 17.17 -22.05
N VAL A 582 -13.92 18.32 -21.64
CA VAL A 582 -14.27 19.00 -20.40
C VAL A 582 -14.89 20.34 -20.77
N LEU A 583 -16.11 20.57 -20.33
CA LEU A 583 -16.75 21.85 -20.55
C LEU A 583 -16.03 22.92 -19.73
N SER A 584 -15.61 23.99 -20.38
CA SER A 584 -15.00 25.12 -19.69
C SER A 584 -15.31 26.43 -20.40
N THR A 585 -14.95 27.53 -19.74
CA THR A 585 -14.90 28.83 -20.40
C THR A 585 -13.78 28.82 -21.44
N SER A 586 -13.97 29.62 -22.47
CA SER A 586 -13.02 29.82 -23.57
C SER A 586 -11.71 30.45 -23.11
N CYS A 587 -11.78 31.33 -22.10
CA CYS A 587 -10.63 31.94 -21.45
C CYS A 587 -10.92 32.15 -19.95
N GLU A 588 -10.02 32.82 -19.24
CA GLU A 588 -10.24 33.25 -17.85
C GLU A 588 -11.54 34.07 -17.72
N LEU A 589 -12.30 33.81 -16.66
CA LEU A 589 -13.45 34.64 -16.31
C LEU A 589 -13.03 36.10 -16.13
N PRO A 590 -13.78 37.07 -16.68
CA PRO A 590 -13.57 38.48 -16.38
C PRO A 590 -13.54 38.70 -14.86
N PRO A 591 -12.63 39.55 -14.32
CA PRO A 591 -12.57 39.80 -12.88
C PRO A 591 -13.90 40.28 -12.29
N ARG A 592 -14.74 40.92 -13.11
CA ARG A 592 -16.08 41.43 -12.74
C ARG A 592 -17.23 40.61 -13.27
N ALA A 593 -16.97 39.37 -13.69
CA ALA A 593 -18.01 38.41 -14.01
C ALA A 593 -19.05 38.35 -12.88
N LYS A 594 -20.32 38.27 -13.26
CA LYS A 594 -21.41 38.24 -12.29
C LYS A 594 -21.49 36.86 -11.64
N PRO A 595 -21.41 36.74 -10.31
CA PRO A 595 -21.41 35.44 -9.64
C PRO A 595 -22.62 34.56 -9.94
N GLU A 596 -23.79 35.17 -10.19
CA GLU A 596 -25.02 34.49 -10.60
C GLU A 596 -24.93 33.89 -12.02
N ILE A 597 -24.21 34.54 -12.94
CA ILE A 597 -24.01 34.02 -14.30
C ILE A 597 -23.07 32.81 -14.28
N VAL A 598 -22.04 32.84 -13.41
CA VAL A 598 -21.19 31.67 -13.16
C VAL A 598 -22.01 30.50 -12.59
N GLN A 599 -22.97 30.78 -11.71
CA GLN A 599 -23.88 29.75 -11.22
C GLN A 599 -24.74 29.18 -12.34
N TRP A 600 -25.32 30.02 -13.21
CA TRP A 600 -26.10 29.53 -14.36
C TRP A 600 -25.28 28.66 -15.30
N PHE A 601 -24.01 29.00 -15.54
CA PHE A 601 -23.09 28.14 -16.31
C PHE A 601 -22.93 26.76 -15.66
N MET A 602 -22.66 26.71 -14.35
CA MET A 602 -22.47 25.44 -13.63
C MET A 602 -23.75 24.59 -13.60
N ASP A 603 -24.90 25.21 -13.32
CA ASP A 603 -26.20 24.53 -13.30
C ASP A 603 -26.56 23.97 -14.68
N ALA A 604 -26.41 24.79 -15.73
CA ALA A 604 -26.64 24.37 -17.10
C ALA A 604 -25.71 23.22 -17.52
N ALA A 605 -24.45 23.26 -17.11
CA ALA A 605 -23.50 22.20 -17.38
C ALA A 605 -23.90 20.88 -16.70
N HIS A 606 -24.36 20.95 -15.46
CA HIS A 606 -24.84 19.79 -14.71
C HIS A 606 -26.10 19.18 -15.34
N ASP A 607 -27.02 20.01 -15.82
CA ASP A 607 -28.27 19.55 -16.40
C ASP A 607 -28.12 19.02 -17.82
N TYR A 608 -27.48 19.80 -18.70
CA TYR A 608 -27.35 19.45 -20.11
C TYR A 608 -26.23 18.45 -20.36
N GLY A 609 -25.24 18.36 -19.46
CA GLY A 609 -24.09 17.48 -19.59
C GLY A 609 -24.35 16.02 -19.21
N ARG A 610 -25.54 15.67 -18.70
CA ARG A 610 -25.88 14.28 -18.33
C ARG A 610 -25.81 13.37 -19.55
N TYR A 611 -25.02 12.30 -19.48
CA TYR A 611 -24.86 11.40 -20.61
C TYR A 611 -26.13 10.60 -20.92
N GLU A 612 -26.99 10.36 -19.93
CA GLU A 612 -28.33 9.78 -20.13
C GLU A 612 -29.17 10.62 -21.10
N ARG A 613 -29.15 11.95 -20.97
CA ARG A 613 -29.82 12.89 -21.90
C ARG A 613 -29.21 12.84 -23.31
N LEU A 614 -27.89 12.71 -23.38
CA LEU A 614 -27.14 12.84 -24.64
C LEU A 614 -27.14 11.54 -25.46
N MET A 615 -27.23 10.39 -24.79
CA MET A 615 -27.10 9.07 -25.43
C MET A 615 -28.40 8.27 -25.47
N GLY A 616 -29.40 8.62 -24.66
CA GLY A 616 -30.79 8.22 -24.88
C GLY A 616 -31.43 8.98 -26.03
#